data_AF-A0A5C8MN56-F1
#
_entry.id   AF-A0A5C8MN56-F1
#
_cell.length_a   1.000
_cell.length_b   1.000
_cell.length_c   1.000
_cell.angle_alpha   90.00
_cell.angle_beta   90.00
_cell.angle_gamma   90.00
#
_symmetry.space_group_name_H-M   'P 1'
#
loop_
_entity.id
_entity.type
_entity.pdbx_description
1 polymer ?
#
loop_
_entity_poly.entity_id
_entity_poly.type
_entity_poly.pdbx_seq_one_letter_code
_entity_poly.pdbx_strand_id
1 'polypeptide(L)'
;LQGTVKIKVMDCDNEQIIGKTVETLKHWVKKLPMSTFDGEEPIKALIELALLTKDESWFMELSAKLKSIRQVAKESEMQNASHSSFQNRLGTYGTRD
;
A
#
# COMPACT_ATOMS: atom_id res chain seq x y z
N LEU A 1 -21.96 -24.81 7.10
CA LEU A 1 -20.57 -25.07 6.66
C LEU A 1 -19.64 -24.06 7.31
N GLN A 2 -19.05 -24.39 8.46
CA GLN A 2 -18.02 -23.56 9.07
C GLN A 2 -16.74 -23.76 8.26
N GLY A 3 -16.44 -22.84 7.34
CA GLY A 3 -15.22 -22.93 6.53
C GLY A 3 -13.97 -22.87 7.41
N THR A 4 -12.92 -23.58 7.01
CA THR A 4 -11.59 -23.47 7.58
C THR A 4 -10.76 -22.44 6.80
N VAL A 5 -9.72 -21.91 7.45
CA VAL A 5 -8.74 -21.01 6.84
C VAL A 5 -7.34 -21.49 7.19
N LYS A 6 -6.42 -21.38 6.22
CA LYS A 6 -5.01 -21.67 6.41
C LYS A 6 -4.28 -20.39 6.80
N ILE A 7 -3.53 -20.44 7.89
CA ILE A 7 -2.76 -19.33 8.42
C ILE A 7 -1.31 -19.75 8.51
N LYS A 8 -0.40 -18.93 7.97
CA LYS A 8 1.03 -19.09 8.17
C LYS A 8 1.39 -18.41 9.49
N VAL A 9 1.96 -19.15 10.43
CA VAL A 9 2.38 -18.60 11.71
C VAL A 9 3.69 -17.86 11.51
N MET A 10 3.70 -16.55 11.78
CA MET A 10 4.87 -15.70 11.54
C MET A 10 5.63 -15.41 12.83
N ASP A 11 4.92 -15.29 13.94
CA ASP A 11 5.47 -15.09 15.27
C ASP A 11 4.56 -15.78 16.29
N CYS A 12 5.15 -16.47 17.26
CA CYS A 12 4.44 -17.15 18.33
C CYS A 12 5.40 -17.47 19.48
N ASP A 13 4.93 -17.32 20.72
CA ASP A 13 5.63 -17.74 21.93
C ASP A 13 6.09 -19.21 21.89
N ASN A 14 5.41 -20.05 21.10
CA ASN A 14 5.88 -21.37 20.77
C ASN A 14 6.70 -21.35 19.46
N GLU A 15 8.01 -21.26 19.60
CA GLU A 15 8.95 -21.18 18.47
C GLU A 15 8.83 -22.36 17.49
N GLN A 16 8.34 -23.53 17.94
CA GLN A 16 8.20 -24.72 17.11
C GLN A 16 7.10 -24.61 16.04
N ILE A 17 6.19 -23.64 16.17
CA ILE A 17 5.11 -23.44 15.20
C ILE A 17 5.39 -22.30 14.23
N ILE A 18 6.43 -21.49 14.47
CA ILE A 18 6.84 -20.42 13.57
C ILE A 18 7.21 -21.00 12.20
N GLY A 19 6.70 -20.38 11.13
CA GLY A 19 6.89 -20.82 9.75
C GLY A 19 5.96 -21.95 9.31
N LYS A 20 5.17 -22.55 10.20
CA LYS A 20 4.20 -23.60 9.84
C LYS A 20 2.88 -23.00 9.38
N THR A 21 2.21 -23.72 8.49
CA THR A 21 0.83 -23.42 8.09
C THR A 21 -0.13 -24.22 8.95
N VAL A 22 -0.97 -23.54 9.71
CA VAL A 22 -2.01 -24.14 10.55
C VAL A 22 -3.38 -23.90 9.95
N GLU A 23 -4.28 -24.87 10.10
CA GLU A 23 -5.66 -24.75 9.68
C GLU A 23 -6.54 -24.45 10.89
N THR A 24 -7.38 -23.42 10.81
CA THR A 24 -8.28 -23.04 11.90
C THR A 24 -9.67 -22.70 11.37
N LEU A 25 -10.65 -22.63 12.26
CA LEU A 25 -12.02 -22.29 11.93
C LEU A 25 -12.12 -20.80 11.61
N LYS A 26 -12.79 -20.46 10.51
CA LYS A 26 -12.92 -19.08 10.04
C LYS A 26 -13.49 -18.12 11.09
N HIS A 27 -14.34 -18.60 12.01
CA HIS A 27 -14.93 -17.76 13.07
C HIS A 27 -13.95 -17.41 14.21
N TRP A 28 -12.77 -18.04 14.26
CA TRP A 28 -11.70 -17.73 15.22
C TRP A 28 -10.77 -16.64 14.71
N VAL A 29 -10.92 -16.24 13.44
CA VAL A 29 -10.01 -15.31 12.78
C VAL A 29 -10.73 -14.00 12.53
N LYS A 30 -10.23 -12.92 13.11
CA LYS A 30 -10.70 -11.56 12.83
C LYS A 30 -9.87 -10.97 11.69
N LYS A 31 -10.55 -10.53 10.62
CA LYS A 31 -9.88 -9.73 9.60
C LYS A 31 -9.43 -8.42 10.23
N LEU A 32 -8.16 -8.07 10.02
CA LEU A 32 -7.68 -6.73 10.32
C LEU A 32 -8.45 -5.73 9.45
N PRO A 33 -8.89 -4.60 10.02
CA PRO A 33 -9.49 -3.54 9.22
C PRO A 33 -8.43 -3.07 8.24
N MET A 34 -8.69 -3.30 6.95
CA MET A 34 -7.89 -2.72 5.88
C MET A 34 -8.23 -1.23 5.84
N SER A 35 -7.68 -0.45 6.79
CA SER A 35 -7.53 0.99 6.58
C SER A 35 -6.83 1.14 5.25
N THR A 36 -7.31 2.01 4.39
CA THR A 36 -6.80 2.12 3.03
C THR A 36 -5.30 2.43 3.11
N PHE A 37 -4.46 1.42 2.83
CA PHE A 37 -3.01 1.53 2.78
C PHE A 37 -2.64 2.24 1.46
N ASP A 38 -3.12 3.47 1.33
CA ASP A 38 -2.98 4.32 0.13
C ASP A 38 -1.74 5.21 0.24
N GLY A 39 -1.22 5.37 1.47
CA GLY A 39 0.02 6.07 1.74
C GLY A 39 1.27 5.20 1.51
N GLU A 40 2.40 5.87 1.31
CA GLU A 40 3.70 5.22 1.13
C GLU A 40 4.20 4.55 2.43
N GLU A 41 4.00 5.18 3.58
CA GLU A 41 4.42 4.71 4.91
C GLU A 41 3.81 3.36 5.30
N PRO A 42 2.48 3.17 5.22
CA PRO A 42 1.86 1.88 5.53
C PRO A 42 2.37 0.73 4.64
N ILE A 43 2.69 1.00 3.37
CA ILE A 43 3.25 -0.02 2.46
C ILE A 43 4.70 -0.35 2.81
N LYS A 44 5.51 0.64 3.20
CA LYS A 44 6.87 0.41 3.70
C LYS A 44 6.86 -0.47 4.94
N ALA A 45 5.96 -0.22 5.89
CA ALA A 45 5.82 -1.07 7.08
C ALA A 45 5.47 -2.53 6.73
N LEU A 46 4.62 -2.74 5.72
CA LEU A 46 4.32 -4.09 5.22
C LEU A 46 5.52 -4.73 4.49
N ILE A 47 6.34 -3.95 3.79
CA ILE A 47 7.56 -4.44 3.15
C ILE A 47 8.57 -4.93 4.20
N GLU A 48 8.75 -4.17 5.29
CA GLU A 48 9.60 -4.60 6.41
C GLU A 48 9.11 -5.92 7.00
N LEU A 49 7.79 -6.08 7.15
CA LEU A 49 7.20 -7.36 7.58
C LEU A 49 7.45 -8.47 6.55
N ALA A 50 7.36 -8.21 5.25
CA ALA A 50 7.66 -9.19 4.22
C ALA A 50 9.13 -9.64 4.25
N LEU A 51 10.06 -8.71 4.50
CA LEU A 51 11.47 -8.99 4.68
C LEU A 51 11.74 -9.82 5.95
N LEU A 52 11.14 -9.43 7.08
CA LEU A 52 11.24 -10.16 8.35
C LEU A 52 10.75 -11.60 8.20
N THR A 53 9.70 -11.78 7.40
CA THR A 53 9.06 -13.08 7.16
C THR A 53 9.65 -13.87 6.01
N LYS A 54 10.66 -13.31 5.31
CA LYS A 54 11.29 -13.89 4.11
C LYS A 54 10.28 -14.30 3.04
N ASP A 55 9.18 -13.55 2.93
CA ASP A 55 8.12 -13.83 1.98
C ASP A 55 8.35 -13.03 0.68
N GLU A 56 9.06 -13.65 -0.26
CA GLU A 56 9.46 -13.00 -1.52
C GLU A 56 8.26 -12.58 -2.37
N SER A 57 7.24 -13.44 -2.48
CA SER A 57 6.04 -13.12 -3.26
C SER A 57 5.33 -11.90 -2.69
N TRP A 58 5.18 -11.86 -1.36
CA TRP A 58 4.54 -10.75 -0.68
C TRP A 58 5.37 -9.45 -0.79
N PHE A 59 6.69 -9.54 -0.70
CA PHE A 59 7.60 -8.41 -0.92
C PHE A 59 7.47 -7.83 -2.33
N MET A 60 7.43 -8.68 -3.35
CA MET A 60 7.33 -8.26 -4.75
C MET A 60 6.00 -7.56 -5.04
N GLU A 61 4.89 -8.07 -4.51
CA GLU A 61 3.57 -7.43 -4.62
C GLU A 61 3.54 -6.04 -3.98
N LEU A 62 4.08 -5.91 -2.77
CA LEU A 62 4.12 -4.64 -2.05
C LEU A 62 5.07 -3.62 -2.70
N SER A 63 6.21 -4.08 -3.22
CA SER A 63 7.16 -3.25 -3.97
C SER A 63 6.57 -2.72 -5.27
N ALA A 64 5.81 -3.56 -5.98
CA ALA A 64 5.07 -3.13 -7.17
C ALA A 64 4.00 -2.08 -6.82
N LYS A 65 3.25 -2.29 -5.73
CA LYS A 65 2.25 -1.33 -5.23
C LYS A 65 2.90 0.01 -4.85
N LEU A 66 4.04 -0.02 -4.15
CA LEU A 66 4.80 1.17 -3.79
C LEU A 66 5.24 1.97 -5.03
N LYS A 67 5.72 1.27 -6.06
CA LYS A 67 6.13 1.88 -7.32
C LYS A 67 4.94 2.56 -8.03
N SER A 68 3.77 1.92 -8.03
CA SER A 68 2.55 2.48 -8.61
C SER A 68 2.11 3.78 -7.92
N ILE A 69 2.13 3.82 -6.58
CA ILE A 69 1.76 5.04 -5.83
C ILE A 69 2.73 6.19 -6.12
N ARG A 70 4.04 5.90 -6.18
CA ARG A 70 5.06 6.90 -6.54
C ARG A 70 4.88 7.43 -7.97
N GLN A 71 4.47 6.57 -8.90
CA GLN A 71 4.21 6.95 -10.29
C GLN A 71 3.00 7.90 -10.39
N VAL A 72 1.90 7.58 -9.70
CA VAL A 72 0.69 8.42 -9.66
C VAL A 72 0.97 9.78 -9.04
N ALA A 73 1.75 9.83 -7.96
CA ALA A 73 2.17 11.10 -7.35
C ALA A 73 2.92 11.99 -8.36
N LYS A 74 3.86 11.40 -9.12
CA LYS A 74 4.65 12.11 -10.15
C LYS A 74 3.82 12.64 -11.31
N GLU A 75 2.83 11.86 -11.77
CA GLU A 75 1.91 12.27 -12.84
C GLU A 75 0.98 13.40 -12.40
N SER A 76 0.56 13.41 -11.13
CA SER A 76 -0.26 14.48 -10.57
C SER A 76 0.49 15.81 -10.47
N GLU A 77 1.79 15.81 -10.18
CA GLU A 77 2.63 17.03 -10.17
C GLU A 77 2.80 17.64 -11.57
N MET A 78 2.93 16.80 -12.60
CA MET A 78 3.17 17.26 -13.97
C MET A 78 1.91 17.88 -14.62
N GLN A 79 0.71 17.44 -14.24
CA GLN A 79 -0.55 18.05 -14.69
C GLN A 79 -0.87 19.36 -13.96
N ASN A 80 -0.52 19.48 -12.67
CA ASN A 80 -0.70 20.73 -11.92
C ASN A 80 0.22 21.87 -12.40
N ALA A 81 1.43 21.56 -12.88
CA ALA A 81 2.32 22.54 -13.51
C ALA A 81 1.81 23.06 -14.87
N SER A 82 1.01 22.26 -15.58
CA SER A 82 0.44 22.63 -16.89
C SER A 82 -0.90 23.36 -16.78
N HIS A 83 -1.60 23.27 -15.63
CA HIS A 83 -2.91 23.88 -15.42
C HIS A 83 -2.89 25.12 -14.50
N SER A 84 -1.71 25.62 -14.13
CA SER A 84 -1.57 26.94 -13.52
C SER A 84 -1.56 28.03 -14.60
N SER A 85 -2.63 28.10 -15.40
CA SER A 85 -3.02 29.37 -16.02
C SER A 85 -3.54 30.25 -14.89
N PHE A 86 -2.63 30.95 -14.21
CA PHE A 86 -2.99 32.00 -13.28
C PHE A 86 -3.65 33.13 -14.08
N GLN A 87 -4.96 33.03 -14.30
CA GLN A 87 -5.76 34.20 -14.67
C GLN A 87 -5.82 35.11 -13.44
N ASN A 88 -4.91 36.08 -13.39
CA ASN A 88 -4.96 37.15 -12.40
C ASN A 88 -6.28 37.93 -12.56
N ARG A 89 -6.94 38.25 -11.43
CA ARG A 89 -8.23 38.98 -11.36
C ARG A 89 -8.21 40.41 -11.91
N LEU A 90 -7.09 40.85 -12.49
CA LEU A 90 -6.90 42.20 -13.04
C LEU A 90 -7.00 42.25 -14.57
N GLY A 91 -7.18 41.12 -15.24
CA GLY A 91 -7.32 41.08 -16.70
C GLY A 91 -6.01 41.39 -17.42
N THR A 92 -5.77 40.74 -18.56
CA THR A 92 -4.66 41.09 -19.45
C THR A 92 -5.00 42.43 -20.12
N TYR A 93 -4.44 43.53 -19.59
CA TYR A 93 -4.38 44.79 -20.35
C TYR A 93 -3.36 44.62 -21.47
N GLY A 94 -3.82 44.91 -22.68
CA GLY A 94 -3.24 44.42 -23.91
C GLY A 94 -1.88 44.99 -24.29
N THR A 95 -1.30 44.31 -25.26
CA THR A 95 -0.35 44.89 -26.21
C THR A 95 -0.88 44.53 -27.59
N ARG A 96 -1.55 45.51 -28.21
CA ARG A 96 -1.62 45.64 -29.66
C ARG A 96 -0.48 46.57 -30.03
N ASP A 97 0.41 46.10 -30.88
CA ASP A 97 1.02 46.87 -31.97
C ASP A 97 1.30 45.89 -33.11
#